data_AF-W0JPL1-F1
#
_entry.id   AF-W0JPL1-F1
#
_cell.length_a   1.000
_cell.length_b   1.000
_cell.length_c   1.000
_cell.angle_alpha   90.00
_cell.angle_beta   90.00
_cell.angle_gamma   90.00
#
_symmetry.space_group_name_H-M   'P 1'
#
loop_
_entity.id
_entity.type
_entity.pdbx_description
1 polymer ?
#
loop_
_entity_poly.entity_id
_entity_poly.type
_entity_poly.pdbx_seq_one_letter_code
_entity_poly.pdbx_strand_id
1 'polypeptide(L)'
;MASQQQARVEETPETNAVEPPNVEISIPDDADEAEAAAIAAAIGAHVRDQELAAAAAAAAEGEETWDDKRWAFAGRVRAQQQRTVRVPRDAPTNSWSAAGRTDRF
;
A
#
# COMPACT_ATOMS: atom_id res chain seq x y z
N MET A 1 -12.46 49.20 -19.38
CA MET A 1 -11.16 48.73 -18.85
C MET A 1 -11.44 48.03 -17.51
N ALA A 2 -11.85 46.76 -17.54
CA ALA A 2 -12.20 45.98 -16.36
C ALA A 2 -11.00 45.12 -15.96
N SER A 3 -10.33 45.46 -14.86
CA SER A 3 -9.34 44.59 -14.21
C SER A 3 -10.05 43.76 -13.15
N GLN A 4 -10.50 42.57 -13.53
CA GLN A 4 -10.88 41.52 -12.58
C GLN A 4 -9.61 40.71 -12.27
N GLN A 5 -9.03 40.97 -11.11
CA GLN A 5 -7.95 40.18 -10.53
C GLN A 5 -8.50 38.77 -10.26
N GLN A 6 -8.08 37.78 -11.07
CA GLN A 6 -8.41 36.38 -10.85
C GLN A 6 -7.72 35.90 -9.56
N ALA A 7 -8.51 35.60 -8.54
CA ALA A 7 -8.06 34.91 -7.34
C ALA A 7 -7.64 33.49 -7.74
N ARG A 8 -6.34 33.21 -7.61
CA ARG A 8 -5.76 31.88 -7.74
C ARG A 8 -6.34 31.02 -6.62
N VAL A 9 -7.24 30.11 -6.97
CA VAL A 9 -7.69 29.04 -6.09
C VAL A 9 -6.48 28.15 -5.85
N GLU A 10 -5.98 28.15 -4.62
CA GLU A 10 -4.95 27.19 -4.18
C GLU A 10 -5.63 25.83 -4.00
N GLU A 11 -5.57 25.02 -5.04
CA GLU A 11 -6.01 23.63 -5.04
C GLU A 11 -5.03 22.84 -4.15
N THR A 12 -5.46 22.57 -2.92
CA THR A 12 -4.72 21.71 -1.99
C THR A 12 -4.82 20.28 -2.53
N PRO A 13 -3.70 19.55 -2.67
CA PRO A 13 -3.73 18.20 -3.21
C PRO A 13 -4.52 17.32 -2.24
N GLU A 14 -5.69 16.85 -2.70
CA GLU A 14 -6.55 15.93 -1.98
C GLU A 14 -5.74 14.65 -1.76
N THR A 15 -5.26 14.52 -0.54
CA THR A 15 -4.67 13.29 -0.04
C THR A 15 -5.79 12.26 -0.11
N ASN A 16 -5.63 11.23 -0.93
CA ASN A 16 -6.45 10.02 -0.90
C ASN A 16 -6.24 9.35 0.47
N ALA A 17 -6.79 9.95 1.52
CA ALA A 17 -6.91 9.35 2.83
C ALA A 17 -7.90 8.21 2.63
N VAL A 18 -7.39 6.98 2.65
CA VAL A 18 -8.25 5.80 2.77
C VAL A 18 -9.09 6.04 4.03
N GLU A 19 -10.37 6.31 3.84
CA GLU A 19 -11.31 6.45 4.95
C GLU A 19 -11.17 5.19 5.81
N PRO A 20 -10.98 5.32 7.14
CA PRO A 20 -10.85 4.14 7.98
C PRO A 20 -12.07 3.26 7.75
N PRO A 21 -11.88 1.92 7.63
CA PRO A 21 -12.99 1.03 7.39
C PRO A 21 -14.03 1.24 8.49
N ASN A 22 -15.28 1.50 8.09
CA ASN A 22 -16.37 1.64 9.03
C ASN A 22 -16.64 0.27 9.67
N VAL A 23 -16.51 0.16 10.99
CA VAL A 23 -16.71 -1.09 11.74
C VAL A 23 -18.04 -1.01 12.48
N GLU A 24 -18.96 -1.91 12.15
CA GLU A 24 -20.22 -2.06 12.88
C GLU A 24 -20.04 -3.01 14.06
N ILE A 25 -20.39 -2.55 15.27
CA ILE A 25 -20.38 -3.34 16.49
C ILE A 25 -21.77 -3.29 17.11
N SER A 26 -22.35 -4.46 17.36
CA SER A 26 -23.61 -4.59 18.08
C SER A 26 -23.33 -4.94 19.54
N ILE A 27 -23.84 -4.12 20.45
CA ILE A 27 -23.75 -4.32 21.90
C ILE A 27 -25.18 -4.53 22.43
N PRO A 28 -25.43 -5.58 23.23
CA PRO A 28 -26.72 -5.76 23.90
C PRO A 28 -26.98 -4.65 24.91
N ASP A 29 -28.20 -4.15 24.97
CA ASP A 29 -28.58 -3.08 25.91
C ASP A 29 -28.61 -3.55 27.38
N ASP A 30 -28.70 -4.87 27.60
CA ASP A 30 -28.86 -5.51 28.91
C ASP A 30 -27.64 -6.32 29.36
N ALA A 31 -26.48 -6.14 28.71
CA ALA A 31 -25.26 -6.85 29.05
C ALA A 31 -24.85 -6.61 30.51
N ASP A 32 -24.67 -7.70 31.26
CA ASP A 32 -24.18 -7.61 32.63
C ASP A 32 -22.65 -7.34 32.67
N GLU A 33 -22.09 -7.16 33.87
CA GLU A 33 -20.67 -6.83 34.03
C GLU A 33 -19.74 -7.95 33.49
N ALA A 34 -20.14 -9.21 33.62
CA ALA A 34 -19.35 -10.34 33.14
C ALA A 34 -19.39 -10.42 31.61
N GLU A 35 -20.56 -10.21 31.02
CA GLU A 35 -20.76 -10.15 29.57
C GLU A 35 -20.05 -8.96 28.95
N ALA A 36 -20.14 -7.78 29.56
CA ALA A 36 -19.41 -6.59 29.13
C ALA A 36 -17.89 -6.81 29.16
N ALA A 37 -17.37 -7.47 30.20
CA ALA A 37 -15.97 -7.84 30.29
C ALA A 37 -15.55 -8.82 29.19
N ALA A 38 -16.41 -9.81 28.87
CA ALA A 38 -16.16 -10.75 27.79
C ALA A 38 -16.13 -10.06 26.42
N ILE A 39 -17.05 -9.13 26.15
CA ILE A 39 -17.07 -8.34 24.93
C ILE A 39 -15.81 -7.49 24.81
N ALA A 40 -15.42 -6.78 25.88
CA ALA A 40 -14.20 -5.97 25.89
C ALA A 40 -12.95 -6.81 25.65
N ALA A 41 -12.87 -8.01 26.25
CA ALA A 41 -11.77 -8.94 26.02
C ALA A 41 -11.71 -9.43 24.57
N ALA A 42 -12.85 -9.75 23.97
CA ALA A 42 -12.93 -10.19 22.57
C ALA A 42 -12.47 -9.09 21.59
N ILE A 43 -12.92 -7.85 21.81
CA ILE A 43 -12.49 -6.69 21.00
C ILE A 43 -10.99 -6.44 21.18
N GLY A 44 -10.50 -6.45 22.42
CA GLY A 44 -9.07 -6.26 22.71
C GLY A 44 -8.18 -7.33 22.08
N ALA A 45 -8.60 -8.59 22.11
CA ALA A 45 -7.92 -9.69 21.43
C ALA A 45 -7.88 -9.46 19.91
N HIS A 46 -9.01 -9.08 19.31
CA HIS A 46 -9.08 -8.81 17.88
C HIS A 46 -8.15 -7.66 17.43
N VAL A 47 -8.15 -6.54 18.16
CA VAL A 47 -7.25 -5.41 17.86
C VAL A 47 -5.79 -5.83 17.96
N ARG A 48 -5.44 -6.58 19.00
CA ARG A 48 -4.07 -7.10 19.17
C ARG A 48 -3.65 -8.02 18.03
N ASP A 49 -4.54 -8.90 17.59
CA ASP A 49 -4.28 -9.79 16.46
C ASP A 49 -4.05 -9.01 15.16
N GLN A 50 -4.82 -7.93 14.93
CA GLN A 50 -4.58 -7.03 13.79
C GLN A 50 -3.22 -6.33 13.88
N GLU A 51 -2.83 -5.83 15.05
CA GLU A 51 -1.53 -5.19 15.26
C GLU A 51 -0.37 -6.17 14.99
N LEU A 52 -0.50 -7.42 15.46
CA LEU A 52 0.48 -8.48 15.20
C LEU A 52 0.57 -8.84 13.72
N ALA A 53 -0.58 -8.94 13.03
CA ALA A 53 -0.61 -9.18 11.60
C ALA A 53 0.02 -8.03 10.81
N ALA A 54 -0.26 -6.78 11.18
CA ALA A 54 0.34 -5.60 10.57
C ALA A 54 1.86 -5.54 10.81
N ALA A 55 2.32 -5.83 12.03
CA ALA A 55 3.75 -5.90 12.34
C ALA A 55 4.46 -7.02 11.57
N ALA A 56 3.82 -8.19 11.42
CA ALA A 56 4.33 -9.28 10.62
C ALA A 56 4.41 -8.92 9.13
N ALA A 57 3.39 -8.23 8.59
CA ALA A 57 3.39 -7.74 7.22
C ALA A 57 4.51 -6.71 6.98
N ALA A 58 4.67 -5.74 7.89
CA ALA A 58 5.75 -4.76 7.83
C ALA A 58 7.14 -5.42 7.94
N ALA A 59 7.31 -6.47 8.74
CA ALA A 59 8.54 -7.24 8.79
C ALA A 59 8.77 -8.11 7.54
N ALA A 60 7.68 -8.50 6.85
CA ALA A 60 7.71 -9.26 5.59
C ALA A 60 7.94 -8.37 4.36
N GLU A 61 7.77 -7.04 4.48
CA GLU A 61 8.34 -6.07 3.53
C GLU A 61 9.87 -6.08 3.65
N GLY A 62 10.50 -7.19 3.25
CA GLY A 62 11.93 -7.27 3.04
C GLY A 62 12.39 -6.35 1.89
N GLU A 63 13.70 -6.25 1.70
CA GLU A 63 14.30 -5.47 0.61
C GLU A 63 13.56 -5.72 -0.71
N GLU A 64 13.17 -4.64 -1.39
CA GLU A 64 12.39 -4.77 -2.62
C GLU A 64 13.16 -5.64 -3.61
N THR A 65 12.64 -6.84 -3.91
CA THR A 65 13.24 -7.80 -4.82
C THR A 65 12.51 -7.80 -6.17
N TRP A 66 13.14 -8.42 -7.16
CA TRP A 66 12.54 -8.66 -8.46
C TRP A 66 11.51 -9.81 -8.46
N ASP A 67 11.36 -10.54 -7.36
CA ASP A 67 10.40 -11.64 -7.28
C ASP A 67 8.98 -11.14 -7.58
N ASP A 68 8.24 -11.93 -8.35
CA ASP A 68 6.94 -11.61 -8.94
C ASP A 68 6.86 -10.42 -9.92
N LYS A 69 7.91 -9.58 -10.00
CA LYS A 69 7.98 -8.39 -10.89
C LYS A 69 8.77 -8.63 -12.19
N ARG A 70 9.66 -9.64 -12.24
CA ARG A 70 10.55 -9.93 -13.41
C ARG A 70 9.79 -10.09 -14.71
N TRP A 71 8.71 -10.86 -14.70
CA TRP A 71 7.94 -11.17 -15.92
C TRP A 71 7.27 -9.93 -16.50
N ALA A 72 6.64 -9.13 -15.64
CA ALA A 72 5.99 -7.88 -16.04
C ALA A 72 7.00 -6.88 -16.62
N PHE A 73 8.16 -6.71 -15.97
CA PHE A 73 9.19 -5.80 -16.46
C PHE A 73 9.80 -6.28 -17.78
N ALA A 74 10.17 -7.57 -17.90
CA ALA A 74 10.68 -8.14 -19.15
C ALA A 74 9.67 -7.99 -20.30
N GLY A 75 8.37 -8.13 -20.01
CA GLY A 75 7.28 -7.85 -20.96
C GLY A 75 7.27 -6.39 -21.44
N ARG A 76 7.42 -5.43 -20.51
CA ARG A 76 7.53 -4.00 -20.87
C ARG A 76 8.78 -3.71 -21.71
N VAL A 77 9.94 -4.29 -21.38
CA VAL A 77 11.15 -4.13 -22.19
C VAL A 77 10.94 -4.68 -23.60
N ARG A 78 10.31 -5.85 -23.73
CA ARG A 78 9.95 -6.41 -25.04
C ARG A 78 9.06 -5.49 -25.85
N ALA A 79 8.03 -4.92 -25.24
CA ALA A 79 7.10 -4.01 -25.93
C ALA A 79 7.77 -2.70 -26.36
N GLN A 80 8.59 -2.10 -25.49
CA GLN A 80 9.15 -0.76 -25.72
C GLN A 80 10.45 -0.78 -26.53
N GLN A 81 11.32 -1.76 -26.27
CA GLN A 81 12.65 -1.85 -26.86
C GLN A 81 12.76 -2.93 -27.94
N GLN A 82 11.67 -3.66 -28.22
CA GLN A 82 11.63 -4.73 -29.23
C GLN A 82 12.68 -5.83 -29.02
N ARG A 83 13.10 -6.05 -27.75
CA ARG A 83 14.08 -7.06 -27.34
C ARG A 83 13.62 -7.82 -26.10
N THR A 84 13.98 -9.09 -26.01
CA THR A 84 13.71 -9.91 -24.82
C THR A 84 14.92 -9.89 -23.91
N VAL A 85 14.70 -9.67 -22.61
CA VAL A 85 15.77 -9.66 -21.59
C VAL A 85 15.38 -10.50 -20.39
N ARG A 86 16.38 -11.05 -19.69
CA ARG A 86 16.19 -11.74 -18.41
C ARG A 86 16.70 -10.81 -17.31
N VAL A 87 15.81 -10.28 -16.47
CA VAL A 87 16.21 -9.37 -15.39
C VAL A 87 16.99 -10.14 -14.31
N PRO A 88 18.27 -9.80 -14.04
CA PRO A 88 19.05 -10.38 -12.95
C PRO A 88 18.45 -10.06 -11.58
N ARG A 89 18.69 -10.91 -10.57
CA ARG A 89 18.16 -10.69 -9.21
C ARG A 89 18.80 -9.50 -8.51
N ASP A 90 20.03 -9.21 -8.86
CA ASP A 90 20.88 -8.12 -8.38
C ASP A 90 20.69 -6.81 -9.17
N ALA A 91 19.81 -6.79 -10.18
CA ALA A 91 19.44 -5.55 -10.84
C ALA A 91 18.71 -4.61 -9.86
N PRO A 92 18.85 -3.27 -9.99
CA PRO A 92 18.10 -2.34 -9.16
C PRO A 92 16.60 -2.58 -9.30
N THR A 93 15.86 -2.67 -8.20
CA THR A 93 14.42 -3.00 -8.23
C THR A 93 13.51 -1.82 -8.55
N ASN A 94 14.03 -0.60 -8.44
CA ASN A 94 13.42 0.57 -9.07
C ASN A 94 13.45 0.41 -10.59
N SER A 95 12.27 0.34 -11.20
CA SER A 95 12.10 0.12 -12.63
C SER A 95 12.75 1.17 -13.54
N TRP A 96 12.87 2.43 -13.10
CA TRP A 96 13.57 3.47 -13.86
C TRP A 96 15.08 3.21 -13.88
N SER A 97 15.67 2.93 -12.72
CA SER A 97 17.09 2.58 -12.59
C SER A 97 17.42 1.29 -13.36
N ALA A 98 16.50 0.32 -13.36
CA ALA A 98 16.64 -0.92 -14.10
C ALA A 98 16.59 -0.69 -15.62
N ALA A 99 15.68 0.15 -16.09
CA ALA A 99 15.54 0.48 -17.51
C ALA A 99 16.83 1.10 -18.09
N GLY A 100 17.51 1.95 -17.32
CA GLY A 100 18.81 2.52 -17.70
C GLY A 100 19.98 1.52 -17.72
N ARG A 101 19.77 0.28 -17.27
CA ARG A 101 20.80 -0.78 -17.22
C ARG A 101 20.41 -2.02 -18.02
N THR A 102 19.40 -1.94 -18.88
CA THR A 102 18.93 -3.11 -19.65
C THR A 102 20.04 -3.73 -20.49
N ASP A 103 21.03 -2.96 -20.93
CA ASP A 103 22.19 -3.47 -21.70
C ASP A 103 23.10 -4.43 -20.92
N ARG A 104 22.95 -4.49 -19.58
CA ARG A 104 23.69 -5.43 -18.71
C ARG A 104 22.86 -6.65 -18.31
N PHE A 105 21.62 -6.76 -18.80
CA PHE A 105 20.71 -7.89 -18.56
C PHE A 105 20.85 -8.96 -19.64
#